data_AF-A0A645AT18-F1
#
_entry.id   AF-A0A645AT18-F1
#
_cell.length_a   1.000
_cell.length_b   1.000
_cell.length_c   1.000
_cell.angle_alpha   90.00
_cell.angle_beta   90.00
_cell.angle_gamma   90.00
#
_symmetry.space_group_name_H-M   'P 1'
#
loop_
_entity.id
_entity.type
_entity.pdbx_description
1 polymer ?
#
loop_
_entity_poly.entity_id
_entity_poly.type
_entity_poly.pdbx_seq_one_letter_code
_entity_poly.pdbx_strand_id
1 'polypeptide(L)' 'MGAYCEVDGEKIKLTGLYGDEEGKVLVIKSMEGNVQSPRELGIELAKLILKEYDSHER' A
#
# COMPACT_ATOMS: atom_id res chain seq x y z
N MET A 1 -2.90 -7.87 -7.29
CA MET A 1 -2.29 -7.14 -6.15
C MET A 1 -0.77 -7.24 -6.25
N GLY A 2 -0.05 -6.18 -5.89
CA GLY A 2 1.41 -6.16 -5.83
C GLY A 2 1.92 -5.26 -4.70
N ALA A 3 3.17 -5.45 -4.30
CA ALA A 3 3.81 -4.67 -3.26
C ALA A 3 5.31 -4.55 -3.51
N TYR A 4 5.88 -3.42 -3.10
CA TYR A 4 7.30 -3.10 -3.21
C TYR A 4 7.75 -2.36 -1.95
N CYS A 5 8.94 -2.70 -1.43
CA CYS A 5 9.49 -2.08 -0.24
C CYS A 5 10.90 -1.57 -0.53
N GLU A 6 11.14 -0.29 -0.25
CA GLU A 6 12.47 0.32 -0.25
C GLU A 6 12.95 0.42 1.20
N VAL A 7 14.21 0.07 1.45
CA VAL A 7 14.83 0.16 2.78
C VAL A 7 16.00 1.13 2.69
N ASP A 8 15.96 2.20 3.47
CA ASP A 8 17.00 3.22 3.60
C ASP A 8 17.41 3.33 5.08
N GLY A 9 18.40 2.54 5.47
CA GLY A 9 18.83 2.42 6.86
C GLY A 9 17.70 1.94 7.77
N GLU A 10 17.26 2.79 8.69
CA GLU A 10 16.16 2.52 9.62
C GLU A 10 14.78 2.89 9.07
N LYS A 11 14.72 3.52 7.89
CA LYS A 11 13.48 3.89 7.23
C LYS A 11 13.10 2.83 6.21
N ILE A 12 11.80 2.55 6.13
CA ILE A 12 11.22 1.75 5.06
C ILE A 12 10.14 2.56 4.37
N LYS A 13 10.05 2.40 3.06
CA LYS A 13 8.96 2.93 2.25
C LYS A 13 8.27 1.76 1.57
N LEU A 14 7.05 1.49 2.02
CA LEU A 14 6.22 0.41 1.49
C LEU A 14 5.24 1.00 0.47
N THR A 15 5.27 0.48 -0.75
CA THR A 15 4.35 0.83 -1.83
C THR A 15 3.49 -0.37 -2.16
N GLY A 16 2.18 -0.20 -2.17
CA GLY A 16 1.19 -1.23 -2.47
C GLY A 16 0.35 -0.84 -3.67
N LEU A 17 -0.01 -1.83 -4.49
CA LEU A 17 -0.90 -1.68 -5.63
C LEU A 17 -2.04 -2.69 -5.59
N TYR A 18 -3.26 -2.20 -5.78
CA TYR A 18 -4.47 -3.00 -5.87
C TYR A 18 -5.35 -2.46 -6.97
N GLY A 19 -5.87 -3.33 -7.81
CA GLY A 19 -6.70 -2.96 -8.95
C GLY A 19 -7.48 -4.16 -9.46
N ASP A 20 -8.47 -3.89 -10.29
CA ASP A 20 -9.30 -4.91 -10.91
C ASP A 20 -8.61 -5.56 -12.11
N GLU A 21 -9.15 -6.69 -12.55
CA GLU A 21 -8.61 -7.50 -13.65
C GLU A 21 -8.80 -6.84 -15.03
N GLU A 22 -9.73 -5.89 -15.16
CA GLU A 22 -9.98 -5.13 -16.39
C GLU A 22 -9.13 -3.84 -16.47
N GLY A 23 -8.45 -3.47 -15.39
CA GLY A 23 -7.59 -2.28 -15.30
C GLY A 23 -8.36 -0.95 -15.22
N LYS A 24 -9.63 -0.97 -14.83
CA LYS A 24 -10.48 0.23 -14.71
C LYS A 24 -10.13 1.09 -13.49
N VAL A 25 -9.69 0.43 -12.43
CA VAL A 25 -9.34 0.97 -11.13
C VAL A 25 -7.97 0.40 -10.74
N LEU A 26 -7.03 1.30 -10.49
CA LEU A 26 -5.71 0.95 -9.96
C LEU A 26 -5.36 1.94 -8.86
N VAL A 27 -5.40 1.46 -7.62
CA VAL A 27 -5.02 2.22 -6.43
C VAL A 27 -3.56 1.90 -6.11
N ILE A 28 -2.73 2.93 -6.13
CA ILE A 28 -1.33 2.86 -5.73
C ILE A 28 -1.16 3.82 -4.55
N LYS A 29 -0.67 3.29 -3.42
CA LYS A 29 -0.34 4.11 -2.24
C LYS A 29 1.03 3.70 -1.71
N SER A 30 1.68 4.66 -1.06
CA SER A 30 2.93 4.44 -0.36
C SER A 30 2.85 4.96 1.06
N MET A 31 3.51 4.28 1.98
CA MET A 31 3.64 4.69 3.38
C MET A 31 5.08 4.52 3.84
N GLU A 32 5.58 5.51 4.55
CA GLU A 32 6.91 5.50 5.14
C GLU A 32 6.81 5.16 6.62
N GLY A 33 7.75 4.37 7.11
CA GLY A 33 7.82 3.97 8.49
C GLY A 33 9.23 3.57 8.90
N ASN A 34 9.33 3.03 10.11
CA ASN A 34 10.59 2.52 10.64
C ASN A 34 10.66 0.99 10.49
N VAL A 35 11.86 0.45 10.24
CA VAL A 35 12.17 -0.99 10.19
C VAL A 35 11.75 -1.78 11.44
N GLN A 36 11.49 -1.12 12.57
CA GLN A 36 11.06 -1.77 13.81
C GLN A 36 9.59 -2.23 13.78
N SER A 37 8.72 -1.60 12.98
CA SER A 37 7.28 -1.92 12.90
C SER A 37 6.75 -2.14 11.46
N PRO A 38 7.40 -3.00 10.64
CA PRO A 38 7.05 -3.15 9.22
C PRO A 38 5.67 -3.79 9.02
N ARG A 39 5.25 -4.64 9.97
CA ARG A 39 3.96 -5.32 9.91
C ARG A 39 2.80 -4.34 10.10
N GLU A 40 2.90 -3.46 11.08
CA GLU A 40 1.87 -2.45 11.37
C GLU A 40 1.72 -1.50 10.18
N LEU A 41 2.85 -1.02 9.64
CA LEU A 41 2.90 -0.20 8.44
C LEU A 41 2.19 -0.87 7.25
N GLY A 42 2.43 -2.17 7.03
CA GLY A 42 1.78 -2.92 5.95
C GLY A 42 0.27 -3.08 6.15
N ILE A 43 -0.18 -3.29 7.38
CA ILE A 43 -1.62 -3.38 7.71
C ILE A 43 -2.30 -2.02 7.48
N GLU A 44 -1.67 -0.92 7.89
CA GLU A 44 -2.20 0.43 7.66
C GLU A 44 -2.26 0.78 6.18
N LEU A 45 -1.21 0.47 5.42
CA LEU A 45 -1.19 0.65 3.98
C LEU A 45 -2.30 -0.15 3.29
N ALA A 46 -2.50 -1.42 3.66
CA ALA A 46 -3.55 -2.25 3.09
C ALA A 46 -4.95 -1.69 3.37
N LYS A 47 -5.21 -1.22 4.60
CA LYS A 47 -6.49 -0.56 4.96
C LYS A 47 -6.72 0.71 4.14
N LEU A 48 -5.67 1.50 3.93
CA LEU A 48 -5.75 2.72 3.13
C LEU A 48 -6.09 2.42 1.67
N ILE A 49 -5.41 1.44 1.08
CA ILE A 49 -5.65 1.01 -0.30
C ILE A 49 -7.08 0.49 -0.47
N LEU A 50 -7.54 -0.36 0.46
CA LEU A 50 -8.89 -0.92 0.40
C LEU A 50 -9.98 0.16 0.51
N LYS A 51 -9.77 1.16 1.39
CA LYS A 51 -10.71 2.28 1.55
C LYS A 51 -10.83 3.13 0.28
N GLU A 52 -9.72 3.39 -0.38
CA GLU A 52 -9.71 4.14 -1.64
C GLU A 52 -10.35 3.34 -2.76
N TYR A 53 -10.06 2.04 -2.84
CA TYR A 53 -10.65 1.17 -3.86
C TYR A 53 -12.19 1.10 -3.73
N ASP A 54 -12.72 0.89 -2.51
CA ASP A 54 -14.18 0.92 -2.25
C ASP A 54 -14.83 2.27 -2.62
N SER A 55 -14.09 3.37 -2.46
CA SER A 55 -14.56 4.70 -2.86
C SER A 55 -14.62 4.88 -4.38
N HIS A 56 -13.87 4.09 -5.15
CA HIS A 56 -13.87 4.10 -6.62
C HIS A 56 -14.84 3.10 -7.25
N GLU A 57 -15.30 2.09 -6.51
CA GLU A 57 -16.36 1.15 -6.95
C GLU A 57 -17.79 1.70 -6.76
N ARG A 58 -17.95 2.86 -6.10
CA ARG A 58 -19.25 3.50 -5.84
C ARG A 58 -19.66 4.56 -6.85
#